data_AF-K0IZC7-F1
#
_entry.id   AF-K0IZC7-F1
#
_cell.length_a   1.000
_cell.length_b   1.000
_cell.length_c   1.000
_cell.angle_alpha   90.00
_cell.angle_beta   90.00
_cell.angle_gamma   90.00
#
_symmetry.space_group_name_H-M   'P 1'
#
loop_
_entity.id
_entity.type
_entity.pdbx_description
1 polymer ?
#
loop_
_entity_poly.entity_id
_entity_poly.type
_entity_poly.pdbx_seq_one_letter_code
_entity_poly.pdbx_strand_id
1 'polypeptide(L)'
;MGKLNTTNIEIIPLIKRIRKRDYTYIFEDLKLAFEKSQLAEITRLWNEGFNIEKISRVQKRHELEILLALIYQADRNKVTRPFAYRIKE
;
A
#
# COMPACT_ATOMS: atom_id res chain seq x y z
N MET A 1 15.11 -22.46 36.51
CA MET A 1 15.08 -22.79 35.06
C MET A 1 13.63 -22.76 34.59
N GLY A 2 13.34 -22.05 33.49
CA GLY A 2 12.02 -22.01 32.85
C GLY A 2 11.78 -20.66 32.18
N LYS A 3 11.76 -20.63 30.85
CA LYS A 3 11.99 -19.47 29.97
C LYS A 3 10.82 -18.49 29.91
N LEU A 4 11.14 -17.19 29.81
CA LEU A 4 10.25 -16.14 29.32
C LEU A 4 9.90 -16.43 27.85
N ASN A 5 8.63 -16.71 27.54
CA ASN A 5 8.16 -16.80 26.16
C ASN A 5 7.85 -15.39 25.65
N THR A 6 8.79 -14.80 24.93
CA THR A 6 8.73 -13.49 24.28
C THR A 6 8.02 -13.55 22.93
N THR A 7 6.76 -13.98 22.90
CA THR A 7 5.98 -13.95 21.64
C THR A 7 4.51 -13.70 21.89
N ASN A 8 4.17 -12.47 22.27
CA ASN A 8 2.90 -11.86 21.85
C ASN A 8 3.05 -10.35 21.94
N ILE A 9 3.64 -9.80 20.87
CA ILE A 9 3.56 -8.38 20.58
C ILE A 9 2.13 -8.17 20.05
N GLU A 10 1.16 -8.19 20.96
CA GLU A 10 -0.13 -7.51 20.76
C GLU A 10 0.17 -6.01 20.79
N ILE A 11 0.73 -5.48 19.70
CA ILE A 11 0.77 -4.04 19.46
C ILE A 11 -0.06 -3.79 18.20
N ILE A 12 -1.34 -4.14 18.30
CA ILE A 12 -2.35 -3.24 17.76
C ILE A 12 -2.60 -2.28 18.91
N PRO A 13 -2.34 -0.97 18.76
CA PRO A 13 -2.74 -0.01 19.78
C PRO A 13 -4.26 -0.13 19.92
N LEU A 14 -4.71 -0.83 20.97
CA LEU A 14 -6.07 -0.71 21.47
C LEU A 14 -6.19 0.75 21.85
N ILE A 15 -6.72 1.55 20.92
CA ILE A 15 -6.97 2.97 21.09
C ILE A 15 -7.71 3.09 22.40
N LYS A 16 -6.96 3.56 23.41
CA LYS A 16 -7.45 3.86 24.74
C LYS A 16 -8.76 4.62 24.56
N ARG A 17 -9.83 4.02 25.05
CA ARG A 17 -11.19 4.53 25.26
C ARG A 17 -11.26 6.07 25.33
N ILE A 18 -11.29 6.76 24.19
CA ILE A 18 -11.37 8.23 24.09
C ILE A 18 -12.48 8.57 23.08
N ARG A 19 -13.70 8.74 23.62
CA ARG A 19 -14.93 9.26 22.98
C ARG A 19 -15.43 8.40 21.79
N LYS A 20 -16.73 8.09 21.74
CA LYS A 20 -17.36 7.53 20.52
C LYS A 20 -17.13 8.53 19.40
N ARG A 21 -16.11 8.31 18.57
CA ARG A 21 -15.91 9.04 17.33
C ARG A 21 -16.62 8.24 16.25
N ASP A 22 -17.40 8.91 15.43
CA ASP A 22 -18.04 8.31 14.28
C ASP A 22 -16.97 8.03 13.23
N TYR A 23 -16.47 6.79 13.22
CA TYR A 23 -15.52 6.32 12.22
C TYR A 23 -16.31 5.82 11.01
N THR A 24 -15.93 6.28 9.83
CA THR A 24 -16.37 5.69 8.56
C THR A 24 -15.25 4.81 8.05
N TYR A 25 -15.53 3.53 7.91
CA TYR A 25 -14.65 2.59 7.24
C TYR A 25 -14.77 2.82 5.73
N ILE A 26 -13.64 3.08 5.09
CA ILE A 26 -13.56 3.25 3.64
C ILE A 26 -12.87 2.03 3.04
N PHE A 27 -13.20 1.73 1.78
CA PHE A 27 -12.60 0.65 0.98
C PHE A 27 -12.99 -0.79 1.39
N GLU A 28 -14.07 -0.99 2.15
CA GLU A 28 -14.52 -2.33 2.56
C GLU A 28 -14.87 -3.24 1.38
N ASP A 29 -15.37 -2.67 0.28
CA ASP A 29 -15.80 -3.43 -0.91
C ASP A 29 -14.69 -3.78 -1.88
N LEU A 30 -13.46 -3.26 -1.71
CA LEU A 30 -12.45 -3.29 -2.77
C LEU A 30 -11.89 -4.67 -3.09
N LYS A 31 -12.14 -5.71 -2.25
CA LYS A 31 -11.72 -7.12 -2.43
C LYS A 31 -10.39 -7.27 -3.20
N LEU A 32 -9.41 -6.47 -2.80
CA LEU A 32 -8.27 -6.15 -3.64
C LEU A 32 -7.25 -7.30 -3.62
N ALA A 33 -6.97 -7.88 -4.78
CA ALA A 33 -5.99 -8.96 -4.91
C ALA A 33 -5.11 -8.75 -6.15
N PHE A 34 -3.79 -8.84 -5.98
CA PHE A 34 -2.82 -8.76 -7.08
C PHE A 34 -1.99 -10.03 -7.14
N GLU A 35 -1.67 -10.46 -8.37
CA GLU A 35 -0.55 -11.37 -8.55
C GLU A 35 0.75 -10.68 -8.10
N LYS A 36 1.67 -11.44 -7.51
CA LYS A 36 2.94 -10.90 -7.01
C LYS A 36 3.76 -10.22 -8.10
N SER A 37 3.77 -10.80 -9.31
CA SER A 37 4.41 -10.26 -10.52
C SER A 37 3.81 -8.91 -10.90
N GLN A 38 2.48 -8.82 -10.94
CA GLN A 38 1.76 -7.59 -11.27
C GLN A 38 2.07 -6.48 -10.27
N LEU A 39 2.08 -6.79 -8.97
CA LEU A 39 2.38 -5.83 -7.92
C LEU A 39 3.84 -5.33 -7.97
N ALA A 40 4.77 -6.22 -8.29
CA ALA A 40 6.17 -5.87 -8.52
C ALA A 40 6.32 -4.92 -9.72
N GLU A 41 5.61 -5.22 -10.81
CA GLU A 41 5.65 -4.41 -12.03
C GLU A 41 5.04 -3.01 -11.84
N ILE A 42 3.93 -2.90 -11.11
CA ILE A 42 3.35 -1.60 -10.70
C ILE A 42 4.40 -0.74 -9.99
N THR A 43 5.15 -1.35 -9.08
CA THR A 43 6.19 -0.65 -8.30
C THR A 43 7.37 -0.23 -9.17
N ARG A 44 7.81 -1.11 -10.08
CA ARG A 44 8.88 -0.82 -11.03
C ARG A 44 8.52 0.39 -11.89
N LEU A 45 7.35 0.37 -12.54
CA LEU A 45 6.88 1.46 -13.40
C LEU A 45 6.77 2.79 -12.65
N TRP A 46 6.26 2.76 -11.41
CA TRP A 46 6.20 3.95 -10.58
C TRP A 46 7.58 4.52 -10.25
N ASN A 47 8.54 3.65 -9.88
CA ASN A 47 9.90 4.07 -9.58
C ASN A 47 10.65 4.59 -10.82
N GLU A 48 10.30 4.09 -12.01
CA GLU A 48 10.72 4.62 -13.32
C GLU A 48 10.02 5.92 -13.72
N GLY A 49 9.11 6.41 -12.87
CA GLY A 49 8.55 7.74 -13.01
C GLY A 49 7.20 7.82 -13.72
N PHE A 50 6.59 6.68 -14.06
CA PHE A 50 5.27 6.64 -14.68
C PHE A 50 4.21 7.18 -13.70
N ASN A 51 3.19 7.85 -14.24
CA ASN A 51 2.02 8.29 -13.48
C ASN A 51 0.98 7.16 -13.34
N ILE A 52 -0.03 7.38 -12.50
CA ILE A 52 -1.02 6.37 -12.12
C ILE A 52 -1.85 5.96 -13.34
N GLU A 53 -2.21 6.92 -14.17
CA GLU A 53 -3.00 6.77 -15.40
C GLU A 53 -2.29 5.84 -16.39
N LYS A 54 -0.97 6.05 -16.57
CA LYS A 54 -0.17 5.21 -17.48
C LYS A 54 0.00 3.79 -16.91
N ILE A 55 0.23 3.66 -15.60
CA ILE A 55 0.35 2.34 -14.95
C ILE A 55 -1.00 1.59 -15.03
N SER A 56 -2.10 2.28 -14.77
CA SER A 56 -3.48 1.76 -14.90
C SER A 56 -3.73 1.15 -16.27
N ARG A 57 -3.40 1.87 -17.35
CA ARG A 57 -3.52 1.39 -18.73
C ARG A 57 -2.67 0.15 -19.00
N VAL A 58 -1.42 0.13 -18.55
CA VAL A 58 -0.49 -1.00 -18.76
C VAL A 58 -0.96 -2.24 -18.00
N GLN A 59 -1.41 -2.06 -16.76
CA GLN A 59 -1.78 -3.16 -15.87
C GLN A 59 -3.23 -3.61 -16.04
N LYS A 60 -4.03 -2.87 -16.83
CA LYS A 60 -5.47 -3.10 -17.03
C LYS A 60 -6.23 -3.12 -15.70
N ARG A 61 -5.95 -2.14 -14.84
CA ARG A 61 -6.57 -2.00 -13.51
C ARG A 61 -7.07 -0.59 -13.30
N HIS A 62 -8.08 -0.43 -12.46
CA HIS A 62 -8.59 0.89 -12.12
C HIS A 62 -7.52 1.73 -11.38
N GLU A 63 -7.50 3.05 -11.62
CA GLU A 63 -6.48 3.95 -11.07
C GLU A 63 -6.44 3.95 -9.54
N LEU A 64 -7.60 3.83 -8.89
CA LEU A 64 -7.67 3.68 -7.42
C LEU A 64 -6.99 2.39 -6.93
N GLU A 65 -7.10 1.29 -7.68
CA GLU A 65 -6.42 0.04 -7.30
C GLU A 65 -4.91 0.20 -7.41
N ILE A 66 -4.43 0.90 -8.45
CA ILE A 66 -3.02 1.22 -8.61
C ILE A 66 -2.53 2.10 -7.46
N LEU A 67 -3.29 3.13 -7.09
CA LEU A 67 -2.96 3.99 -5.96
C LEU A 67 -2.84 3.19 -4.64
N LEU A 68 -3.81 2.33 -4.35
CA LEU A 68 -3.79 1.48 -3.16
C LEU A 68 -2.63 0.47 -3.18
N ALA A 69 -2.30 -0.09 -4.35
CA ALA A 69 -1.14 -0.95 -4.52
C ALA A 69 0.18 -0.22 -4.23
N LEU A 70 0.31 1.04 -4.66
CA LEU A 70 1.48 1.86 -4.40
C LEU A 70 1.59 2.25 -2.93
N ILE A 71 0.48 2.58 -2.26
CA ILE A 71 0.45 2.82 -0.80
C ILE A 71 0.93 1.58 -0.05
N TYR A 72 0.42 0.39 -0.42
CA TYR A 72 0.84 -0.88 0.18
C TYR A 72 2.34 -1.17 0.00
N GLN A 73 2.91 -0.83 -1.16
CA GLN A 73 4.34 -1.02 -1.45
C GLN A 73 5.21 0.06 -0.81
N ALA A 74 4.70 1.28 -0.63
CA ALA A 74 5.38 2.36 0.09
C ALA A 74 5.50 2.05 1.59
N ASP A 75 4.45 1.51 2.21
CA ASP A 75 4.47 0.98 3.59
C ASP A 75 5.57 -0.09 3.80
N ARG A 76 5.95 -0.79 2.73
CA ARG A 76 7.04 -1.78 2.69
C ARG A 76 8.38 -1.22 2.23
N ASN A 77 8.53 0.09 2.14
CA ASN A 77 9.74 0.79 1.68
C ASN A 77 10.23 0.37 0.28
N LYS A 78 9.33 -0.04 -0.62
CA LYS A 78 9.69 -0.42 -2.00
C LYS A 78 9.54 0.72 -3.02
N VAL A 79 8.93 1.82 -2.60
CA VAL A 79 8.76 3.01 -3.43
C VAL A 79 9.91 3.97 -3.15
N THR A 80 10.69 4.27 -4.17
CA THR A 80 11.85 5.18 -4.10
C THR A 80 11.70 6.40 -5.01
N ARG A 81 10.75 6.36 -5.96
CA ARG A 81 10.51 7.32 -7.06
C ARG A 81 11.28 8.65 -6.94
N PRO A 82 12.52 8.69 -7.46
CA PRO A 82 13.32 9.90 -7.50
C PRO A 82 12.63 11.02 -8.29
N PHE A 83 12.74 12.26 -7.79
CA PHE A 83 12.17 13.44 -8.48
C PHE A 83 12.69 13.59 -9.92
N ALA A 84 13.95 13.20 -10.17
CA ALA A 84 14.59 13.26 -11.49
C ALA A 84 13.95 12.36 -12.55
N TYR A 85 13.24 11.29 -12.14
CA TYR A 85 12.60 10.36 -13.07
C TYR A 85 11.13 10.70 -13.35
N ARG A 86 10.55 11.73 -12.71
CA ARG A 86 9.16 12.10 -12.98
C ARG A 86 8.99 12.56 -14.43
N ILE A 87 8.30 11.74 -15.24
CA ILE A 87 7.96 12.07 -16.63
C ILE A 87 7.07 13.31 -16.62
N LYS A 88 7.40 14.33 -17.43
CA LYS A 88 6.51 15.46 -17.68
C LYS A 88 5.41 15.01 -18.64
N GLU A 89 4.17 15.32 -18.28
CA GLU A 89 2.97 15.04 -19.08
C GLU A 89 3.03 15.71 -20.47
#